data_AF-A0AAZ3S2D0-F1
#
_entry.id   AF-A0AAZ3S2D0-F1
#
_cell.length_a   1.000
_cell.length_b   1.000
_cell.length_c   1.000
_cell.angle_alpha   90.00
_cell.angle_beta   90.00
_cell.angle_gamma   90.00
#
_symmetry.space_group_name_H-M   'P 1'
#
loop_
_entity.id
_entity.type
_entity.pdbx_description
1 polymer ?
#
loop_
_entity_poly.entity_id
_entity_poly.type
_entity_poly.pdbx_seq_one_letter_code
_entity_poly.pdbx_strand_id
1 'polypeptide(L)' 'MPDRYRMATTTACVTPAMHNPSISAKTVRNRLRGAGLRACWPVVRQVLTRHHRQQRHLWAHKPTDAGPDRTGKKVPEK' A
#
# COMPACT_ATOMS: atom_id res chain seq x y z
N MET A 1 -36.93 14.27 6.98
CA MET A 1 -36.20 14.09 5.70
C MET A 1 -34.88 14.83 5.80
N PRO A 2 -33.72 14.19 5.58
CA PRO A 2 -32.43 14.87 5.65
C PRO A 2 -32.31 15.90 4.50
N ASP A 3 -31.89 17.11 4.87
CA ASP A 3 -31.64 18.22 3.94
C ASP A 3 -30.47 17.89 3.01
N ARG A 4 -30.75 17.78 1.71
CA ARG A 4 -29.78 17.35 0.68
C ARG A 4 -28.77 18.43 0.31
N TYR A 5 -29.02 19.69 0.67
CA TYR A 5 -28.15 20.82 0.37
C TYR A 5 -27.21 21.18 1.51
N ARG A 6 -27.34 20.48 2.63
CA ARG A 6 -26.50 20.69 3.79
C ARG A 6 -25.09 20.19 3.50
N MET A 7 -24.12 21.10 3.63
CA MET A 7 -22.70 20.75 3.45
C MET A 7 -22.31 19.59 4.38
N ALA A 8 -21.48 18.69 3.87
CA ALA A 8 -20.99 17.55 4.62
C ALA A 8 -20.30 17.99 5.92
N THR A 9 -19.59 19.11 5.90
CA THR A 9 -18.95 19.74 7.07
C THR A 9 -19.97 20.19 8.12
N THR A 10 -21.05 20.86 7.71
CA THR A 10 -22.14 21.30 8.60
C THR A 10 -22.94 20.12 9.16
N THR A 11 -23.07 19.03 8.39
CA THR A 11 -23.70 17.79 8.87
C THR A 11 -22.80 17.07 9.86
N ALA A 12 -21.49 17.05 9.60
CA ALA A 12 -20.50 16.48 10.50
C ALA A 12 -20.49 17.21 11.85
N CYS A 13 -20.43 18.55 11.86
CA CYS A 13 -20.43 19.38 13.08
C CYS A 13 -21.63 19.14 14.02
N VAL A 14 -22.77 18.71 13.46
CA VAL A 14 -24.03 18.55 14.19
C VAL A 14 -24.36 17.08 14.46
N THR A 15 -23.52 16.15 13.98
CA THR A 15 -23.61 14.73 14.33
C THR A 15 -22.95 14.55 15.70
N PRO A 16 -23.71 14.26 16.79
CA PRO A 16 -23.21 14.29 18.17
C PRO A 16 -22.10 13.27 18.49
N ALA A 17 -21.74 12.41 17.54
CA ALA A 17 -20.78 11.32 17.70
C ALA A 17 -19.49 11.48 16.88
N MET A 18 -19.41 12.42 15.93
CA MET A 18 -18.35 12.39 14.91
C MET A 18 -17.24 13.43 15.10
N HIS A 19 -17.45 14.41 15.98
CA HIS A 19 -16.38 15.31 16.42
C HIS A 19 -16.21 15.21 17.93
N ASN A 20 -15.41 14.24 18.36
CA ASN A 20 -14.74 14.37 19.64
C ASN A 20 -13.41 15.08 19.37
N PRO A 21 -13.29 16.40 19.59
CA PRO A 21 -12.01 17.10 19.45
C PRO A 21 -10.94 16.54 20.42
N SER A 22 -11.34 15.75 21.42
CA SER A 22 -10.48 15.09 22.39
C SER A 22 -10.78 13.59 22.52
N ILE A 23 -10.76 12.83 21.42
CA ILE A 23 -10.72 11.36 21.55
C ILE A 23 -9.41 10.99 22.24
N SER A 24 -9.51 10.45 23.46
CA SER A 24 -8.32 9.99 24.17
C SER A 24 -7.59 8.90 23.36
N ALA A 25 -6.26 8.87 23.47
CA ALA A 25 -5.45 7.81 22.87
C ALA A 25 -5.88 6.40 23.34
N LYS A 26 -6.50 6.29 24.53
CA LYS A 26 -7.07 5.04 25.03
C LYS A 26 -8.28 4.59 24.21
N THR A 27 -9.19 5.52 23.90
CA THR A 27 -10.38 5.25 23.08
C THR A 27 -9.98 4.82 21.66
N VAL A 28 -8.99 5.49 21.06
CA VAL A 28 -8.44 5.09 19.76
C VAL A 28 -7.89 3.65 19.81
N ARG A 29 -7.06 3.33 20.81
CA ARG A 29 -6.49 1.98 20.98
C ARG A 29 -7.54 0.89 21.19
N ASN A 30 -8.61 1.18 21.93
CA ASN A 30 -9.69 0.21 22.14
C ASN A 30 -10.46 -0.06 20.86
N ARG A 31 -10.71 0.97 20.05
CA ARG A 31 -11.35 0.82 18.73
C ARG A 31 -10.49 0.03 17.76
N LEU A 32 -9.19 0.34 17.68
CA LEU A 32 -8.25 -0.42 16.85
C LEU A 32 -8.23 -1.90 17.23
N ARG A 33 -8.17 -2.22 18.54
CA ARG A 33 -8.25 -3.60 19.02
C ARG A 33 -9.57 -4.28 18.68
N GLY A 34 -10.71 -3.60 18.83
CA GLY A 34 -12.02 -4.12 18.46
C GLY A 34 -12.16 -4.42 16.96
N ALA A 35 -11.49 -3.64 16.11
CA ALA A 35 -11.41 -3.87 14.67
C ALA A 35 -10.33 -4.91 14.26
N GLY A 36 -9.64 -5.53 15.23
CA GLY A 36 -8.53 -6.45 14.95
C GLY A 36 -7.27 -5.78 14.39
N LEU A 37 -7.22 -4.45 14.35
CA LEU A 37 -6.09 -3.69 13.85
C LEU A 37 -4.99 -3.63 14.92
N ARG A 38 -3.80 -4.10 14.55
CA ARG A 38 -2.59 -3.99 15.36
C ARG A 38 -1.63 -3.03 14.68
N ALA A 39 -0.88 -2.28 15.47
CA ALA A 39 0.23 -1.51 14.94
C ALA A 39 1.24 -2.48 14.33
N CYS A 40 1.47 -2.38 13.02
CA CYS A 40 2.56 -3.07 12.37
C CYS A 40 3.84 -2.29 12.64
N TRP A 41 4.90 -2.97 13.06
CA TRP A 41 6.22 -2.36 13.09
C TRP A 41 6.63 -2.03 11.66
N PRO A 42 7.13 -0.80 11.38
CA PRO A 42 7.67 -0.50 10.07
C PRO A 42 8.80 -1.49 9.79
N VAL A 43 8.76 -2.11 8.62
CA VAL A 43 9.81 -3.06 8.23
C VAL A 43 11.09 -2.26 7.99
N VAL A 44 12.02 -2.34 8.95
CA VAL A 44 13.33 -1.72 8.80
C VAL A 44 14.12 -2.54 7.78
N ARG A 45 14.22 -2.01 6.56
CA ARG A 45 15.08 -2.54 5.50
C ARG A 45 16.02 -1.44 5.05
N GLN A 46 17.16 -1.87 4.51
CA GLN A 46 18.07 -0.94 3.85
C GLN A 46 17.31 -0.19 2.75
N VAL A 47 17.27 1.14 2.87
CA VAL A 47 16.67 2.00 1.85
C VAL A 47 17.55 1.87 0.61
N LEU A 48 17.06 1.15 -0.40
CA LEU A 48 17.77 1.00 -1.65
C LEU A 48 17.88 2.38 -2.31
N THR A 49 19.11 2.87 -2.41
CA THR A 49 19.46 4.02 -3.23
C THR A 49 18.99 3.78 -4.68
N ARG A 50 18.84 4.85 -5.46
CA ARG A 50 18.42 4.77 -6.86
C ARG A 50 19.27 3.77 -7.67
N HIS A 51 20.58 3.74 -7.40
CA HIS A 51 21.52 2.82 -8.01
C HIS A 51 21.19 1.35 -7.71
N HIS A 52 20.96 0.99 -6.44
CA HIS A 52 20.61 -0.38 -6.07
C HIS A 52 19.28 -0.83 -6.66
N ARG A 53 18.30 0.08 -6.79
CA ARG A 53 17.02 -0.23 -7.46
C ARG A 53 17.26 -0.55 -8.94
N GLN A 54 18.04 0.28 -9.64
CA GLN A 54 18.32 0.09 -11.06
C GLN A 54 19.08 -1.21 -11.32
N GLN A 55 20.10 -1.54 -10.52
CA GLN A 55 20.82 -2.82 -10.63
C GLN A 55 19.89 -4.03 -10.40
N ARG A 56 18.98 -3.95 -9.44
CA ARG A 56 18.02 -5.03 -9.17
C ARG A 56 17.02 -5.21 -10.31
N HIS A 57 16.53 -4.12 -10.90
CA HIS A 57 15.68 -4.20 -12.09
C HIS A 57 16.41 -4.83 -13.26
N LEU A 58 17.67 -4.43 -13.50
CA LEU A 58 18.51 -5.05 -14.53
C LEU A 58 18.72 -6.54 -14.26
N TRP A 59 18.99 -6.94 -13.02
CA TRP A 59 19.13 -8.36 -12.67
C TRP A 59 17.83 -9.15 -12.88
N ALA A 60 16.69 -8.62 -12.47
CA ALA A 60 15.39 -9.28 -12.62
C ALA A 60 14.90 -9.35 -14.07
N HIS A 61 15.29 -8.39 -14.91
CA HIS A 61 14.95 -8.34 -16.33
C HIS A 61 16.01 -8.97 -17.23
N LYS A 62 17.12 -9.48 -16.69
CA LYS A 62 17.98 -10.37 -17.46
C LYS A 62 17.14 -11.61 -17.76
N PRO A 63 16.88 -11.94 -19.04
CA PRO A 63 16.40 -13.27 -19.35
C PRO A 63 17.45 -14.22 -18.75
N THR A 64 17.07 -14.97 -17.73
CA THR A 64 17.79 -16.19 -17.36
C THR A 64 18.07 -16.89 -18.67
N ASP A 65 19.35 -17.10 -19.00
CA ASP A 65 19.82 -17.74 -20.22
C ASP A 65 18.84 -18.86 -20.55
N ALA A 66 17.98 -18.56 -21.52
CA ALA A 66 16.84 -19.39 -21.80
C ALA A 66 17.43 -20.70 -22.29
N GLY A 67 17.35 -21.74 -21.45
CA GLY A 67 17.35 -23.11 -21.94
C GLY A 67 16.37 -23.16 -23.11
N PRO A 68 16.71 -23.91 -24.18
CA PRO A 68 16.12 -23.71 -25.49
C PRO A 68 14.60 -23.73 -25.42
N ASP A 69 13.99 -22.78 -26.14
CA ASP A 69 12.58 -22.80 -26.49
C ASP A 69 12.15 -24.23 -26.86
N ARG A 70 10.99 -24.67 -26.35
CA ARG A 70 10.37 -25.97 -26.67
C ARG A 70 10.18 -26.19 -28.18
N THR A 71 10.31 -25.15 -29.00
CA THR A 71 10.38 -25.23 -30.44
C THR A 71 11.84 -25.20 -30.91
N GLY A 72 12.44 -26.39 -31.03
CA GLY A 72 13.82 -26.57 -31.49
C GLY A 72 14.03 -26.19 -32.96
N LYS A 73 13.97 -24.89 -33.30
CA LYS A 73 14.32 -24.39 -34.64
C LYS A 73 15.65 -23.65 -34.57
N LYS A 74 16.70 -24.26 -35.14
CA LYS A 74 17.95 -23.56 -35.47
C LYS A 74 17.67 -22.51 -36.53
N VAL A 75 18.09 -21.28 -36.28
CA VAL A 75 18.13 -20.21 -37.29
C VAL A 75 19.29 -20.53 -38.24
N PRO A 76 19.09 -20.54 -39.57
CA PRO A 76 20.18 -20.79 -40.51
C PRO A 76 21.07 -19.56 -40.61
N GLU A 77 22.38 -19.79 -40.52
CA GLU A 77 23.42 -18.79 -40.75
C GLU A 77 23.60 -18.58 -42.26
N LYS A 78 23.42 -17.33 -42.72
CA LYS A 78 24.03 -16.79 -43.93
C LYS A 78 24.10 -15.26 -43.83
#